data_AF-A0A099P9R0-F1
#
_entry.id   AF-A0A099P9R0-F1
#
_cell.length_a   1.000
_cell.length_b   1.000
_cell.length_c   1.000
_cell.angle_alpha   90.00
_cell.angle_beta   90.00
_cell.angle_gamma   90.00
#
_symmetry.space_group_name_H-M   'P 1'
#
loop_
_entity.id
_entity.type
_entity.pdbx_description
1 polymer ?
#
loop_
_entity_poly.entity_id
_entity_poly.type
_entity_poly.pdbx_seq_one_letter_code
_entity_poly.pdbx_strand_id
1 'polypeptide(L)'
;MQEKFTPLEALFGMTMTGLVIGLGQILTSEERLTTRIIIGRALSTVGLALTSGLILLYSTEADILVLIGASALTASLGTSFLERILQKHLGIK
;
A
#
# COMPACT_ATOMS: atom_id res chain seq x y z
N MET A 1 -23.17 2.24 -13.54
CA MET A 1 -22.41 2.96 -14.59
C MET A 1 -20.96 2.94 -14.15
N GLN A 2 -20.09 2.19 -14.82
CA GLN A 2 -18.66 2.29 -14.57
C GLN A 2 -18.20 3.62 -15.16
N GLU A 3 -18.01 4.65 -14.32
CA GLU A 3 -17.31 5.86 -14.75
C GLU A 3 -15.93 5.44 -15.22
N LYS A 4 -15.70 5.50 -16.53
CA LYS A 4 -14.37 5.34 -17.10
C LYS A 4 -13.58 6.57 -16.70
N PHE A 5 -12.89 6.49 -15.56
CA PHE A 5 -11.91 7.49 -15.17
C PHE A 5 -10.95 7.73 -16.31
N THR A 6 -10.74 9.01 -16.61
CA THR A 6 -9.72 9.40 -17.57
C THR A 6 -8.37 8.92 -17.02
N PRO A 7 -7.44 8.38 -17.84
CA PRO A 7 -6.17 7.84 -17.33
C PRO A 7 -5.40 8.80 -16.43
N LEU A 8 -5.55 10.11 -16.67
CA LEU A 8 -4.96 11.19 -15.90
C LEU A 8 -5.56 11.31 -14.48
N GLU A 9 -6.88 11.16 -14.35
CA GLU A 9 -7.57 11.21 -13.05
C GLU A 9 -7.22 10.00 -12.19
N ALA A 10 -7.14 8.82 -12.81
CA ALA A 10 -6.70 7.60 -12.14
C ALA A 10 -5.25 7.74 -11.64
N LEU A 11 -4.34 8.25 -12.49
CA LEU A 11 -2.95 8.51 -12.10
C LEU A 11 -2.88 9.49 -10.93
N PHE A 12 -3.66 10.57 -10.99
CA PHE A 12 -3.70 11.58 -9.93
C PHE A 12 -4.22 10.98 -8.62
N GLY A 13 -5.32 10.22 -8.65
CA GLY A 13 -5.88 9.54 -7.48
C GLY A 13 -4.92 8.50 -6.87
N MET A 14 -4.26 7.69 -7.70
CA MET A 14 -3.25 6.73 -7.23
C MET A 14 -2.02 7.43 -6.62
N THR A 15 -1.61 8.56 -7.19
CA THR A 15 -0.49 9.35 -6.65
C THR A 15 -0.85 9.96 -5.31
N MET A 16 -2.05 10.57 -5.19
CA MET A 16 -2.52 11.16 -3.94
C MET A 16 -2.72 10.13 -2.83
N THR A 17 -3.30 8.98 -3.16
CA THR A 17 -3.45 7.88 -2.18
C THR A 17 -2.09 7.37 -1.71
N GLY A 18 -1.13 7.17 -2.62
CA GLY A 18 0.24 6.81 -2.26
C GLY A 18 0.93 7.83 -1.36
N LEU A 19 0.76 9.12 -1.64
CA LEU A 19 1.29 10.21 -0.80
C LEU A 19 0.69 10.20 0.60
N VAL A 20 -0.63 10.06 0.72
CA VAL A 20 -1.32 10.03 2.03
C VAL A 20 -0.85 8.83 2.85
N ILE A 21 -0.72 7.65 2.24
CA ILE A 21 -0.23 6.44 2.91
C ILE A 21 1.22 6.61 3.35
N GLY A 22 2.09 7.12 2.47
CA GLY A 22 3.49 7.37 2.77
C GLY A 22 3.66 8.37 3.91
N LEU A 23 2.88 9.45 3.91
CA LEU A 23 2.84 10.40 5.02
C LEU A 23 2.40 9.72 6.32
N GLY A 24 1.32 8.93 6.30
CA GLY A 24 0.86 8.18 7.48
C GLY A 24 1.92 7.22 8.03
N GLN A 25 2.66 6.53 7.17
CA GLN A 25 3.77 5.67 7.56
C GLN A 25 4.92 6.47 8.19
N ILE A 26 5.25 7.66 7.66
CA ILE A 26 6.28 8.53 8.23
C ILE A 26 5.85 9.02 9.61
N LEU A 27 4.60 9.46 9.77
CA LEU A 27 4.06 9.93 11.04
C LEU A 27 4.02 8.83 12.11
N THR A 28 3.86 7.56 11.70
CA THR A 28 3.76 6.41 12.62
C THR A 28 5.13 5.80 12.95
N SER A 29 6.18 6.13 12.20
CA SER A 29 7.46 5.42 12.25
C SER A 29 8.52 6.23 13.00
N GLU A 30 9.12 5.66 14.04
CA GLU A 30 10.25 6.27 14.79
C GLU A 30 11.63 6.02 14.14
N GLU A 31 11.66 5.24 13.05
CA GLU A 31 12.90 4.88 12.34
C GLU A 31 13.52 6.08 11.59
N ARG A 32 14.86 6.15 11.58
CA ARG A 32 15.59 7.12 10.75
C ARG A 32 15.38 6.80 9.28
N LEU A 33 14.64 7.65 8.58
CA LEU A 33 14.40 7.53 7.14
C LEU A 33 15.72 7.66 6.37
N THR A 34 16.22 6.53 5.86
CA THR A 34 17.30 6.49 4.88
C THR A 34 16.75 6.11 3.50
N THR A 35 17.43 6.51 2.43
CA THR A 35 17.01 6.19 1.05
C THR A 35 16.80 4.69 0.83
N ARG A 36 17.61 3.84 1.48
CA ARG A 36 17.46 2.38 1.45
C ARG A 36 16.13 1.91 2.05
N ILE A 37 15.74 2.47 3.21
CA ILE A 37 14.48 2.12 3.90
C ILE A 37 13.28 2.58 3.09
N ILE A 38 13.33 3.79 2.53
CA ILE A 38 12.25 4.34 1.71
C ILE A 38 11.97 3.42 0.51
N ILE A 39 13.03 3.00 -0.21
CA ILE A 39 12.88 2.09 -1.36
C ILE A 39 12.34 0.72 -0.90
N GLY A 40 12.87 0.17 0.19
CA GLY A 40 12.41 -1.13 0.72
C GLY A 40 10.92 -1.12 1.12
N ARG A 41 10.47 -0.07 1.80
CA ARG A 41 9.06 0.12 2.16
C ARG A 41 8.18 0.31 0.94
N ALA A 42 8.61 1.10 -0.03
CA ALA A 42 7.86 1.29 -1.28
C ALA A 42 7.64 -0.04 -2.01
N LEU A 43 8.71 -0.82 -2.20
CA LEU A 43 8.62 -2.14 -2.86
C LEU A 43 7.72 -3.11 -2.10
N SER A 44 7.85 -3.16 -0.77
CA SER A 44 7.01 -4.03 0.07
C SER A 44 5.53 -3.63 0.01
N THR A 45 5.25 -2.33 0.07
CA THR A 45 3.88 -1.81 -0.01
C THR A 45 3.26 -2.10 -1.37
N VAL A 46 3.99 -1.87 -2.47
CA VAL A 46 3.52 -2.15 -3.83
C VAL A 46 3.25 -3.64 -4.02
N GLY A 47 4.16 -4.52 -3.58
CA GLY A 47 3.98 -5.96 -3.66
C GLY A 47 2.71 -6.42 -2.93
N LEU A 48 2.53 -5.97 -1.68
CA LEU A 48 1.33 -6.30 -0.90
C LEU A 48 0.05 -5.72 -1.51
N ALA A 49 0.09 -4.49 -2.06
CA ALA A 49 -1.06 -3.87 -2.71
C ALA A 49 -1.49 -4.65 -3.96
N LEU A 50 -0.53 -5.08 -4.78
CA LEU A 50 -0.82 -5.89 -5.96
C LEU A 50 -1.38 -7.25 -5.57
N THR A 51 -0.77 -7.95 -4.59
CA THR A 51 -1.27 -9.25 -4.13
C THR A 51 -2.66 -9.13 -3.50
N SER A 52 -2.90 -8.10 -2.68
CA SER A 52 -4.22 -7.82 -2.12
C SER A 52 -5.24 -7.53 -3.21
N GLY A 53 -4.88 -6.72 -4.21
CA GLY A 53 -5.74 -6.40 -5.34
C GLY A 53 -6.11 -7.63 -6.16
N LEU A 54 -5.16 -8.55 -6.40
CA LEU A 54 -5.43 -9.82 -7.06
C LEU A 54 -6.45 -10.67 -6.30
N ILE A 55 -6.37 -10.71 -4.97
CA ILE A 55 -7.36 -11.42 -4.14
C ILE A 55 -8.73 -10.74 -4.24
N LEU A 56 -8.75 -9.40 -4.19
CA LEU A 56 -9.99 -8.62 -4.25
C LEU A 56 -10.65 -8.66 -5.64
N LEU A 57 -9.91 -8.91 -6.72
CA LEU A 57 -10.48 -9.10 -8.06
C LEU A 57 -11.44 -10.29 -8.15
N TYR A 58 -11.35 -11.27 -7.26
CA TYR A 58 -12.37 -12.32 -7.14
C TYR A 58 -13.75 -11.77 -6.71
N SER A 59 -13.79 -10.57 -6.10
CA SER A 59 -15.02 -9.84 -5.85
C SER A 59 -15.42 -9.04 -7.11
N THR A 60 -16.09 -9.71 -8.03
CA THR A 60 -16.44 -9.18 -9.38
C THR A 60 -17.41 -7.98 -9.37
N GLU A 61 -18.05 -7.67 -8.24
CA GLU A 61 -19.10 -6.63 -8.17
C GLU A 61 -18.63 -5.31 -7.52
N ALA A 62 -17.40 -5.23 -7.01
CA ALA A 62 -16.92 -4.02 -6.34
C ALA A 62 -16.46 -2.93 -7.32
N ASP A 63 -16.72 -1.67 -6.97
CA ASP A 63 -16.21 -0.49 -7.69
C ASP A 63 -14.67 -0.49 -7.68
N ILE A 64 -14.05 -0.06 -8.78
CA ILE A 64 -12.60 0.02 -8.92
C ILE A 64 -11.96 0.92 -7.86
N LEU A 65 -12.64 1.98 -7.43
CA LEU A 65 -12.15 2.83 -6.34
C LEU A 65 -12.13 2.08 -5.01
N VAL A 66 -13.13 1.24 -4.76
CA VAL A 66 -13.20 0.39 -3.57
C VAL A 66 -12.09 -0.65 -3.59
N LEU A 67 -11.82 -1.26 -4.75
CA LEU A 67 -10.71 -2.21 -4.92
C LEU A 67 -9.36 -1.54 -4.67
N ILE A 68 -9.11 -0.34 -5.21
CA ILE A 68 -7.87 0.41 -4.99
C ILE A 68 -7.73 0.76 -3.50
N GLY A 69 -8.77 1.32 -2.89
CA GLY A 69 -8.76 1.71 -1.47
C GLY A 69 -8.53 0.51 -0.55
N ALA A 70 -9.24 -0.59 -0.76
CA ALA A 70 -9.09 -1.81 0.04
C ALA A 70 -7.72 -2.46 -0.12
N SER A 71 -7.18 -2.48 -1.34
CA SER A 71 -5.82 -2.98 -1.61
C SER A 71 -4.77 -2.13 -0.91
N ALA A 72 -4.90 -0.81 -1.00
CA ALA A 72 -4.00 0.15 -0.37
C ALA A 72 -4.02 0.07 1.16
N LEU A 73 -5.20 -0.04 1.76
CA LEU A 73 -5.37 -0.24 3.21
C LEU A 73 -4.72 -1.55 3.66
N THR A 74 -5.01 -2.65 2.96
CA THR A 74 -4.46 -3.98 3.29
C THR A 74 -2.94 -3.98 3.15
N ALA A 75 -2.40 -3.36 2.11
CA ALA A 75 -0.96 -3.23 1.91
C ALA A 75 -0.29 -2.43 3.04
N SER A 76 -0.88 -1.28 3.39
CA SER A 76 -0.36 -0.42 4.46
C SER A 76 -0.31 -1.18 5.79
N LEU A 77 -1.39 -1.86 6.18
CA LEU A 77 -1.42 -2.71 7.38
C LEU A 77 -0.45 -3.89 7.30
N GLY A 78 -0.38 -4.54 6.13
CA GLY A 78 0.49 -5.67 5.86
C GLY A 78 1.97 -5.31 5.98
N THR A 79 2.39 -4.10 5.60
CA THR A 79 3.79 -3.68 5.77
C THR A 79 4.23 -3.70 7.23
N SER A 80 3.41 -3.17 8.13
CA SER A 80 3.69 -3.17 9.58
C SER A 80 3.67 -4.58 10.15
N PHE A 81 2.78 -5.45 9.66
CA PHE A 81 2.73 -6.84 10.06
C PHE A 81 3.98 -7.62 9.62
N LEU A 82 4.40 -7.42 8.36
CA LEU A 82 5.57 -8.07 7.79
C LEU A 82 6.85 -7.61 8.48
N GLU A 83 6.95 -6.31 8.80
CA GLU A 83 8.05 -5.74 9.59
C GLU A 83 8.15 -6.43 10.96
N ARG A 84 7.04 -6.55 11.70
CA ARG A 84 7.00 -7.26 12.99
C ARG A 84 7.36 -8.75 12.89
N ILE A 85 6.89 -9.45 11.86
CA ILE A 85 7.23 -10.87 11.65
C ILE A 85 8.73 -11.03 11.38
N LEU A 86 9.29 -10.18 10.53
CA LEU A 86 10.71 -10.20 10.19
C LEU A 86 11.56 -9.87 11.41
N GLN A 87 11.21 -8.85 12.19
CA GLN A 87 11.84 -8.55 13.47
C GLN A 87 11.79 -9.76 14.42
N LYS A 88 10.64 -10.44 14.52
CA LYS A 88 10.46 -11.63 15.36
C LYS A 88 11.30 -12.83 14.90
N HIS A 89 11.40 -13.08 13.60
CA HIS A 89 12.15 -14.24 13.07
C HIS A 89 13.65 -14.00 12.95
N LEU A 90 14.07 -12.77 12.64
CA LEU A 90 15.48 -12.40 12.47
C LEU A 90 16.12 -11.87 13.75
N GLY A 91 15.33 -11.62 14.81
CA GLY A 91 15.83 -11.12 16.09
C GLY A 91 16.36 -9.68 16.05
N ILE A 92 16.01 -8.93 15.00
CA ILE A 92 16.43 -7.55 14.80
C ILE A 92 15.41 -6.65 15.53
N LYS A 93 15.87 -5.90 16.53
CA LYS A 93 15.06 -4.91 17.27
C LYS A 93 14.89 -3.62 16.47
#